data_AF-A0A1Y1XB66-F1
#
_entry.id   AF-A0A1Y1XB66-F1
#
_cell.length_a   1.000
_cell.length_b   1.000
_cell.length_c   1.000
_cell.angle_alpha   90.00
_cell.angle_beta   90.00
_cell.angle_gamma   90.00
#
_symmetry.space_group_name_H-M   'P 1'
#
loop_
_entity.id
_entity.type
_entity.pdbx_description
1 polymer ?
#
loop_
_entity_poly.entity_id
_entity_poly.type
_entity_poly.pdbx_seq_one_letter_code
_entity_poly.pdbx_strand_id
1 'polypeptide(L)'
;MYLAACIHDFDHPGVSNKFLINVGDPLAELYNDKSVLENHHCAAALALLNKPGNNFIDRLDKEKKRELRETIIELVLATDLSNHFSYLTSFKKKLLDTLTCNSREDRLLLMQMLIKCCDVSNPTKSRNIYKGWIDRVMSEFFSQGDREKALNVSISPFCNRDNANVYSCQKGFIDFVAAPIFEAVGEY
;
A
#
# COMPACT_ATOMS: atom_id res chain seq x y z
N MET A 1 14.09 -1.15 -3.47
CA MET A 1 12.82 -0.78 -4.14
C MET A 1 12.07 -1.97 -4.73
N TYR A 2 12.57 -2.59 -5.80
CA TYR A 2 11.84 -3.67 -6.50
C TYR A 2 11.33 -4.81 -5.61
N LEU A 3 12.16 -5.30 -4.67
CA LEU A 3 11.74 -6.35 -3.77
C LEU A 3 10.54 -5.94 -2.90
N ALA A 4 10.52 -4.70 -2.38
CA ALA A 4 9.36 -4.19 -1.65
C ALA A 4 8.12 -4.10 -2.55
N ALA A 5 8.26 -3.59 -3.78
CA ALA A 5 7.14 -3.52 -4.73
C ALA A 5 6.59 -4.93 -5.07
N CYS A 6 7.43 -5.95 -5.17
CA CYS A 6 6.98 -7.32 -5.43
C CYS A 6 6.22 -7.95 -4.26
N ILE A 7 6.48 -7.53 -3.03
CA ILE A 7 5.91 -8.16 -1.83
C ILE A 7 4.87 -7.30 -1.11
N HIS A 8 4.63 -6.06 -1.54
CA HIS A 8 3.89 -5.08 -0.75
C HIS A 8 2.46 -5.51 -0.39
N ASP A 9 1.82 -6.37 -1.20
CA ASP A 9 0.51 -6.99 -0.95
C ASP A 9 0.58 -8.53 -0.84
N PHE A 10 1.74 -9.10 -0.50
CA PHE A 10 1.90 -10.55 -0.43
C PHE A 10 0.98 -11.17 0.64
N ASP A 11 0.17 -12.16 0.26
CA ASP A 11 -0.82 -12.82 1.15
C ASP A 11 -2.00 -11.91 1.57
N HIS A 12 -2.39 -10.94 0.71
CA HIS A 12 -3.56 -10.09 0.95
C HIS A 12 -4.89 -10.88 0.93
N PRO A 13 -5.74 -10.77 1.98
CA PRO A 13 -6.98 -11.54 2.13
C PRO A 13 -8.17 -11.01 1.32
N GLY A 14 -7.97 -9.94 0.55
CA GLY A 14 -9.01 -9.25 -0.23
C GLY A 14 -9.97 -8.42 0.62
N VAL A 15 -9.51 -7.93 1.77
CA VAL A 15 -10.24 -7.04 2.68
C VAL A 15 -9.26 -6.04 3.28
N SER A 16 -9.77 -4.86 3.68
CA SER A 16 -8.97 -3.76 4.23
C SER A 16 -8.56 -3.95 5.70
N ASN A 17 -7.54 -3.19 6.14
CA ASN A 17 -7.15 -3.06 7.55
C ASN A 17 -8.36 -2.79 8.47
N LYS A 18 -9.24 -1.87 8.07
CA LYS A 18 -10.43 -1.49 8.85
C LYS A 18 -11.40 -2.66 9.02
N PHE A 19 -11.56 -3.50 8.00
CA PHE A 19 -12.38 -4.70 8.11
C PHE A 19 -11.81 -5.65 9.17
N LEU A 20 -10.51 -5.97 9.08
CA LEU A 20 -9.84 -6.88 10.02
C LEU A 20 -9.95 -6.41 11.47
N ILE A 21 -9.74 -5.11 11.70
CA ILE A 21 -9.87 -4.50 13.04
C ILE A 21 -11.32 -4.62 13.55
N ASN A 22 -12.31 -4.30 12.72
CA ASN A 22 -13.72 -4.32 13.13
C ASN A 22 -14.23 -5.72 13.49
N VAL A 23 -13.71 -6.76 12.85
CA VAL A 23 -14.14 -8.14 13.09
C VAL A 23 -13.29 -8.87 14.13
N GLY A 24 -12.28 -8.21 14.71
CA GLY A 24 -11.35 -8.83 15.67
C GLY A 24 -10.51 -9.94 15.04
N ASP A 25 -10.02 -9.72 13.82
CA ASP A 25 -9.17 -10.71 13.15
C ASP A 25 -7.84 -10.90 13.91
N PRO A 26 -7.31 -12.14 14.03
CA PRO A 26 -6.04 -12.39 14.71
C PRO A 26 -4.85 -11.57 14.19
N LEU A 27 -4.84 -11.18 12.90
CA LEU A 27 -3.82 -10.28 12.37
C LEU A 27 -3.91 -8.88 12.98
N ALA A 28 -5.13 -8.37 13.19
CA ALA A 28 -5.34 -7.07 13.81
C ALA A 28 -4.83 -7.06 15.26
N GLU A 29 -5.11 -8.12 16.02
CA GLU A 29 -4.57 -8.30 17.37
C GLU A 29 -3.04 -8.42 17.37
N LEU A 30 -2.48 -9.24 16.46
CA LEU A 30 -1.03 -9.46 16.36
C LEU A 30 -0.26 -8.16 16.08
N TYR A 31 -0.81 -7.30 15.21
CA TYR A 31 -0.19 -6.04 14.82
C TYR A 31 -0.75 -4.81 15.54
N ASN A 32 -1.56 -5.02 16.59
CA ASN A 32 -2.09 -3.97 17.46
C ASN A 32 -2.79 -2.85 16.66
N ASP A 33 -3.59 -3.22 15.66
CA ASP A 33 -4.35 -2.34 14.77
C ASP A 33 -3.51 -1.36 13.93
N LYS A 34 -2.18 -1.53 13.88
CA LYS A 34 -1.27 -0.62 13.17
C LYS A 34 -0.82 -1.23 11.86
N SER A 35 -1.26 -0.67 10.73
CA SER A 35 -0.87 -1.10 9.37
C SER A 35 -0.84 -2.63 9.26
N VAL A 36 -1.99 -3.23 9.61
CA VAL A 36 -2.12 -4.66 9.91
C VAL A 36 -1.65 -5.51 8.73
N LEU A 37 -2.17 -5.21 7.55
CA LEU A 37 -1.86 -5.87 6.30
C LEU A 37 -0.42 -5.62 5.87
N GLU A 38 0.05 -4.38 5.93
CA GLU A 38 1.41 -4.03 5.50
C GLU A 38 2.49 -4.72 6.37
N ASN A 39 2.23 -4.86 7.68
CA ASN A 39 3.06 -5.67 8.57
C ASN A 39 3.00 -7.16 8.21
N HIS A 40 1.81 -7.69 7.92
CA HIS A 40 1.61 -9.08 7.49
C HIS A 40 2.37 -9.38 6.20
N HIS A 41 2.24 -8.54 5.18
CA HIS A 41 2.92 -8.66 3.89
C HIS A 41 4.44 -8.77 4.07
N CYS A 42 5.03 -7.91 4.89
CA CYS A 42 6.44 -7.98 5.25
C CYS A 42 6.79 -9.30 5.97
N ALA A 43 6.03 -9.65 7.01
CA ALA A 43 6.32 -10.81 7.84
C ALA A 43 6.25 -12.11 7.03
N ALA A 44 5.17 -12.30 6.28
CA ALA A 44 4.92 -13.47 5.45
C ALA A 44 5.96 -13.61 4.34
N ALA A 45 6.29 -12.52 3.63
CA ALA A 45 7.29 -12.55 2.56
C ALA A 45 8.70 -12.83 3.08
N LEU A 46 9.10 -12.24 4.22
CA LEU A 46 10.41 -12.47 4.83
C LEU A 46 10.51 -13.88 5.43
N ALA A 47 9.42 -14.44 5.96
CA ALA A 47 9.36 -15.83 6.37
C ALA A 47 9.53 -16.77 5.16
N LEU A 48 8.90 -16.46 4.01
CA LEU A 48 9.06 -17.20 2.77
C LEU A 48 10.51 -17.16 2.26
N LEU A 49 11.15 -16.00 2.30
CA LEU A 49 12.54 -15.81 1.90
C LEU A 49 13.51 -16.66 2.74
N ASN A 50 13.21 -16.87 4.03
CA ASN A 50 14.04 -17.64 4.94
C ASN A 50 13.88 -19.17 4.82
N LYS A 51 12.94 -19.66 3.99
CA LYS A 51 12.81 -21.10 3.74
C LYS A 51 14.02 -21.64 2.96
N PRO A 52 14.44 -22.90 3.20
CA PRO A 52 15.51 -23.54 2.42
C PRO A 52 15.22 -23.47 0.92
N GLY A 53 16.21 -23.05 0.13
CA GLY A 53 16.09 -22.93 -1.33
C GLY A 53 15.51 -21.60 -1.84
N ASN A 54 14.91 -20.77 -0.97
CA ASN A 54 14.31 -19.50 -1.38
C ASN A 54 15.20 -18.28 -1.15
N ASN A 55 16.20 -18.39 -0.26
CA ASN A 55 17.00 -17.25 0.20
C ASN A 55 18.04 -16.81 -0.83
N PHE A 56 17.62 -16.03 -1.83
CA PHE A 56 18.52 -15.48 -2.85
C PHE A 56 19.43 -14.33 -2.35
N ILE A 57 19.25 -13.88 -1.09
CA ILE A 57 20.08 -12.85 -0.47
C ILE A 57 21.11 -13.43 0.52
N ASP A 58 21.25 -14.75 0.57
CA ASP A 58 22.13 -15.47 1.50
C ASP A 58 23.60 -15.04 1.42
N ARG A 59 24.08 -14.65 0.24
CA ARG A 59 25.45 -14.15 -0.01
C ARG A 59 25.70 -12.73 0.48
N LEU A 60 24.67 -11.97 0.84
CA LEU A 60 24.86 -10.65 1.43
C LEU A 60 25.44 -10.78 2.83
N ASP A 61 26.33 -9.85 3.19
CA ASP A 61 26.82 -9.72 4.55
C ASP A 61 25.69 -9.31 5.51
N LYS A 62 25.95 -9.45 6.81
CA LYS A 62 24.95 -9.22 7.87
C LYS A 62 24.43 -7.78 7.87
N GLU A 63 25.28 -6.80 7.57
CA GLU A 63 24.92 -5.39 7.59
C GLU A 63 24.00 -5.04 6.43
N LYS A 64 24.32 -5.49 5.21
CA LYS A 64 23.47 -5.32 4.03
C LYS A 64 22.12 -6.03 4.16
N LYS A 65 22.09 -7.23 4.77
CA LYS A 65 20.82 -7.91 5.06
C LYS A 65 19.94 -7.11 6.01
N ARG A 66 20.55 -6.51 7.04
CA ARG A 66 19.83 -5.63 7.98
C ARG A 66 19.29 -4.40 7.28
N GLU A 67 20.13 -3.68 6.54
CA GLU A 67 19.74 -2.47 5.80
C GLU A 67 18.64 -2.76 4.76
N LEU A 68 18.78 -3.86 4.01
CA LEU A 68 17.77 -4.30 3.06
C LEU A 68 16.43 -4.58 3.75
N ARG A 69 16.45 -5.31 4.87
CA ARG A 69 15.24 -5.62 5.63
C ARG A 69 14.57 -4.36 6.17
N GLU A 70 15.34 -3.45 6.78
CA GLU A 70 14.84 -2.17 7.29
C GLU A 70 14.18 -1.36 6.19
N THR A 71 14.87 -1.21 5.04
CA THR A 71 14.36 -0.46 3.91
C THR A 71 13.09 -1.09 3.33
N ILE A 72 13.02 -2.41 3.22
CA ILE A 72 11.81 -3.09 2.73
C ILE A 72 10.62 -2.82 3.64
N ILE A 73 10.81 -2.94 4.95
CA ILE A 73 9.75 -2.70 5.94
C ILE A 73 9.27 -1.25 5.84
N GLU A 74 10.18 -0.27 5.82
CA GLU A 74 9.84 1.15 5.70
C GLU A 74 9.10 1.49 4.40
N LEU A 75 9.35 0.74 3.31
CA LEU A 75 8.71 0.95 2.01
C LEU A 75 7.33 0.31 1.92
N VAL A 76 7.17 -0.91 2.41
CA VAL A 76 5.87 -1.60 2.43
C VAL A 76 4.93 -0.93 3.43
N LEU A 77 5.39 -0.55 4.63
CA LEU A 77 4.55 0.20 5.56
C LEU A 77 4.09 1.56 5.00
N ALA A 78 4.84 2.14 4.07
CA ALA A 78 4.44 3.38 3.41
C ALA A 78 3.28 3.19 2.41
N THR A 79 2.93 1.97 2.00
CA THR A 79 1.78 1.74 1.09
C THR A 79 0.45 1.90 1.81
N ASP A 80 0.40 1.79 3.15
CA ASP A 80 -0.79 2.08 3.95
C ASP A 80 -1.33 3.49 3.63
N LEU A 81 -2.52 3.53 3.03
CA LEU A 81 -3.17 4.78 2.62
C LEU A 81 -3.55 5.67 3.80
N SER A 82 -3.65 5.14 5.02
CA SER A 82 -3.90 5.93 6.24
C SER A 82 -2.82 6.98 6.49
N ASN A 83 -1.58 6.69 6.05
CA ASN A 83 -0.43 7.58 6.18
C ASN A 83 -0.19 8.43 4.92
N HIS A 84 -0.97 8.26 3.85
CA HIS A 84 -0.73 8.84 2.52
C HIS A 84 -0.49 10.36 2.57
N PHE A 85 -1.39 11.10 3.20
CA PHE A 85 -1.29 12.56 3.26
C PHE A 85 -0.09 13.03 4.08
N SER A 86 0.31 12.29 5.13
CA SER A 86 1.48 12.62 5.94
C SER A 86 2.77 12.52 5.12
N TYR A 87 2.93 11.45 4.34
CA TYR A 87 4.04 11.31 3.39
C TYR A 87 4.03 12.41 2.32
N LEU A 88 2.88 12.67 1.70
CA LEU A 88 2.74 13.69 0.66
C LEU A 88 3.09 15.09 1.17
N THR A 89 2.59 15.49 2.34
CA THR A 89 2.91 16.77 2.97
C THR A 89 4.40 16.87 3.31
N SER A 90 4.98 15.81 3.88
CA SER A 90 6.40 15.77 4.23
C SER A 90 7.29 15.88 3.00
N PHE A 91 6.91 15.21 1.90
CA PHE A 91 7.62 15.27 0.62
C PHE A 91 7.53 16.66 -0.01
N LYS A 92 6.32 17.22 -0.18
CA LYS A 92 6.14 18.58 -0.73
C LYS A 92 6.93 19.62 0.06
N LYS A 93 6.95 19.52 1.39
CA LYS A 93 7.75 20.41 2.23
C LYS A 93 9.25 20.30 1.95
N LYS A 94 9.78 19.08 1.81
CA LYS A 94 11.20 18.87 1.51
C LYS A 94 11.57 19.26 0.09
N LEU A 95 10.67 19.07 -0.86
CA LEU A 95 10.88 19.38 -2.28
C LEU A 95 11.20 20.86 -2.52
N LEU A 96 10.54 21.76 -1.79
CA LEU A 96 10.71 23.21 -1.95
C LEU A 96 12.13 23.72 -1.60
N ASP A 97 12.80 23.10 -0.64
CA ASP A 97 13.97 23.73 0.00
C ASP A 97 15.20 22.81 0.19
N THR A 98 15.04 21.48 0.30
CA THR A 98 16.07 20.64 0.94
C THR A 98 16.24 19.22 0.40
N LEU A 99 15.38 18.75 -0.51
CA LEU A 99 15.47 17.37 -1.00
C LEU A 99 16.66 17.23 -1.97
N THR A 100 17.79 16.77 -1.45
CA THR A 100 19.05 16.65 -2.22
C THR A 100 19.47 15.20 -2.50
N CYS A 101 18.74 14.21 -1.96
CA CYS A 101 19.08 12.78 -2.00
C CYS A 101 20.46 12.40 -1.41
N ASN A 102 21.12 13.33 -0.73
CA ASN A 102 22.42 13.09 -0.08
C ASN A 102 22.28 12.33 1.25
N SER A 103 21.16 12.51 1.96
CA SER A 103 20.87 11.80 3.21
C SER A 103 20.10 10.49 2.98
N ARG A 104 20.18 9.56 3.94
CA ARG A 104 19.39 8.30 3.91
C ARG A 104 17.90 8.62 3.93
N GLU A 105 17.53 9.60 4.73
CA GLU A 105 16.16 10.04 4.97
C GLU A 105 15.55 10.61 3.68
N ASP A 106 16.29 11.41 2.91
CA ASP A 106 15.82 11.94 1.64
C ASP A 106 15.63 10.83 0.60
N ARG A 107 16.59 9.90 0.50
CA ARG A 107 16.49 8.76 -0.40
C ARG A 107 15.32 7.85 -0.03
N LEU A 108 15.12 7.60 1.27
CA LEU A 108 14.02 6.80 1.76
C LEU A 108 12.67 7.45 1.45
N LEU A 109 12.52 8.74 1.73
CA LEU A 109 11.29 9.46 1.45
C LEU A 109 10.97 9.46 -0.05
N LEU A 110 11.97 9.69 -0.92
CA LEU A 110 11.78 9.60 -2.36
C LEU A 110 11.34 8.17 -2.77
N MET A 111 11.99 7.13 -2.25
CA MET A 111 11.58 5.74 -2.52
C MET A 111 10.17 5.42 -2.01
N GLN A 112 9.76 5.98 -0.86
CA GLN A 112 8.40 5.84 -0.33
C GLN A 112 7.38 6.54 -1.23
N MET A 113 7.69 7.71 -1.78
CA MET A 113 6.81 8.36 -2.76
C MET A 113 6.72 7.56 -4.05
N LEU A 114 7.84 7.02 -4.54
CA LEU A 114 7.88 6.22 -5.75
C LEU A 114 7.09 4.91 -5.62
N ILE A 115 7.22 4.16 -4.51
CA ILE A 115 6.42 2.94 -4.33
C ILE A 115 4.93 3.25 -4.24
N LYS A 116 4.55 4.33 -3.56
CA LYS A 116 3.16 4.77 -3.50
C LYS A 116 2.63 5.14 -4.88
N CYS A 117 3.41 5.83 -5.71
CA CYS A 117 3.06 6.06 -7.11
C CYS A 117 2.88 4.75 -7.88
N CYS A 118 3.78 3.77 -7.71
CA CYS A 118 3.68 2.47 -8.37
C CYS A 118 2.38 1.74 -8.00
N ASP A 119 2.08 1.69 -6.71
CA ASP A 119 0.90 1.06 -6.11
C ASP A 119 -0.40 1.66 -6.68
N VAL A 120 -0.54 2.99 -6.67
CA VAL A 120 -1.74 3.67 -7.17
C VAL A 120 -1.68 4.01 -8.68
N SER A 121 -0.81 3.35 -9.45
CA SER A 121 -0.55 3.74 -10.85
C SER A 121 -1.61 3.31 -11.86
N ASN A 122 -2.67 2.62 -11.44
CA ASN A 122 -3.72 2.12 -12.35
C ASN A 122 -4.39 3.22 -13.21
N PRO A 123 -4.74 4.41 -12.68
CA PRO A 123 -5.35 5.47 -13.48
C PRO A 123 -4.43 6.07 -14.55
N THR A 124 -3.11 5.86 -14.46
CA THR A 124 -2.14 6.37 -15.45
C THR A 124 -2.02 5.47 -16.68
N LYS A 125 -2.67 4.30 -16.67
CA LYS A 125 -2.66 3.35 -17.79
C LYS A 125 -3.69 3.75 -18.85
N SER A 126 -3.61 3.12 -20.01
CA SER A 126 -4.62 3.31 -21.05
C SER A 126 -6.01 2.95 -20.52
N ARG A 127 -7.06 3.62 -21.04
CA ARG A 127 -8.43 3.48 -20.56
C ARG A 127 -8.92 2.03 -20.48
N ASN A 128 -8.53 1.18 -21.44
CA ASN A 128 -8.93 -0.22 -21.47
C ASN A 128 -8.29 -1.02 -20.32
N ILE A 129 -7.02 -0.77 -20.02
CA ILE A 129 -6.33 -1.40 -18.89
C ILE A 129 -6.92 -0.89 -17.57
N TYR A 130 -7.10 0.43 -17.44
CA TYR A 130 -7.63 1.00 -16.21
C TYR A 130 -9.05 0.51 -15.92
N LYS A 131 -9.92 0.40 -16.94
CA LYS A 131 -11.26 -0.18 -16.77
C LYS A 131 -11.22 -1.59 -16.19
N GLY A 132 -10.31 -2.45 -16.68
CA GLY A 132 -10.15 -3.79 -16.12
C GLY A 132 -9.72 -3.80 -14.65
N TRP A 133 -8.91 -2.83 -14.22
CA TRP A 133 -8.56 -2.65 -12.80
C TRP A 133 -9.71 -2.11 -11.96
N ILE A 134 -10.53 -1.20 -12.51
CA ILE A 134 -11.75 -0.72 -11.85
C ILE A 134 -12.68 -1.90 -11.54
N ASP A 135 -12.93 -2.77 -12.53
CA ASP A 135 -13.82 -3.92 -12.34
C ASP A 135 -13.30 -4.86 -11.22
N ARG A 136 -11.97 -5.06 -11.15
CA ARG A 136 -11.32 -5.90 -10.12
C ARG A 136 -11.42 -5.29 -8.72
N VAL A 137 -11.05 -4.01 -8.56
CA VAL A 137 -11.09 -3.35 -7.24
C VAL A 137 -12.52 -3.23 -6.72
N MET A 138 -13.48 -2.91 -7.60
CA MET A 138 -14.89 -2.84 -7.19
C MET A 138 -15.43 -4.23 -6.81
N SER A 139 -15.04 -5.29 -7.54
CA SER A 139 -15.41 -6.67 -7.17
C SER A 139 -14.89 -7.04 -5.78
N GLU A 140 -13.68 -6.62 -5.43
CA GLU A 140 -13.10 -6.85 -4.10
C GLU A 140 -13.85 -6.06 -3.02
N PHE A 141 -14.09 -4.76 -3.24
CA PHE A 141 -14.86 -3.91 -2.31
C PHE A 141 -16.27 -4.46 -2.07
N PHE A 142 -16.95 -4.89 -3.12
CA PHE A 142 -18.28 -5.49 -2.99
C PHE A 142 -18.26 -6.83 -2.26
N SER A 143 -17.20 -7.62 -2.45
CA SER A 143 -17.02 -8.87 -1.71
C SER A 143 -16.80 -8.61 -0.22
N GLN A 144 -16.04 -7.56 0.14
CA GLN A 144 -15.92 -7.11 1.53
C GLN A 144 -17.29 -6.66 2.07
N GLY A 145 -18.03 -5.83 1.33
CA GLY A 145 -19.33 -5.32 1.75
C GLY A 145 -20.38 -6.41 1.99
N ASP A 146 -20.37 -7.47 1.18
CA ASP A 146 -21.24 -8.64 1.41
C ASP A 146 -20.87 -9.38 2.70
N ARG A 147 -19.56 -9.50 3.01
CA ARG A 147 -19.09 -10.08 4.28
C ARG A 147 -19.50 -9.21 5.46
N GLU A 148 -19.34 -7.90 5.36
CA GLU A 148 -19.79 -6.94 6.39
C GLU A 148 -21.30 -7.06 6.64
N LYS A 149 -22.10 -7.15 5.57
CA LYS A 149 -23.55 -7.37 5.65
C LYS A 149 -23.89 -8.71 6.32
N ALA A 150 -23.20 -9.79 5.97
CA ALA A 150 -23.42 -11.12 6.56
C ALA A 150 -23.05 -11.18 8.05
N LEU A 151 -22.07 -10.38 8.48
CA LEU A 151 -21.66 -10.24 9.88
C LEU A 151 -22.53 -9.23 10.66
N ASN A 152 -23.54 -8.63 10.02
CA ASN A 152 -24.39 -7.57 10.59
C ASN A 152 -23.59 -6.36 11.12
N VAL A 153 -22.49 -6.01 10.48
CA VAL A 153 -21.71 -4.79 10.78
C VAL A 153 -21.98 -3.71 9.74
N SER A 154 -21.60 -2.46 10.04
CA SER A 154 -21.74 -1.37 9.07
C SER A 154 -20.91 -1.65 7.82
N ILE A 155 -21.55 -1.61 6.66
CA ILE A 155 -20.87 -1.73 5.37
C ILE A 155 -19.96 -0.51 5.17
N SER A 156 -18.71 -0.76 4.77
CA SER A 156 -17.71 0.25 4.51
C SER A 156 -18.10 1.13 3.31
N PRO A 157 -17.66 2.41 3.27
CA PRO A 157 -17.88 3.28 2.13
C PRO A 157 -17.45 2.61 0.81
N PHE A 158 -18.25 2.79 -0.25
CA PHE A 158 -18.05 2.21 -1.58
C PHE A 158 -18.10 0.68 -1.68
N CYS A 159 -18.24 -0.05 -0.57
CA CYS A 159 -18.32 -1.51 -0.54
C CYS A 159 -19.75 -2.06 -0.72
N ASN A 160 -20.77 -1.20 -0.66
CA ASN A 160 -22.16 -1.63 -0.88
C ASN A 160 -22.50 -1.65 -2.38
N ARG A 161 -22.56 -2.85 -2.98
CA ARG A 161 -22.91 -3.05 -4.40
C ARG A 161 -24.30 -2.55 -4.78
N ASP A 162 -25.24 -2.45 -3.83
CA ASP A 162 -26.63 -2.06 -4.10
C ASP A 162 -26.77 -0.54 -4.33
N ASN A 163 -25.79 0.27 -3.91
CA ASN A 163 -25.85 1.73 -4.00
C ASN A 163 -24.54 2.41 -4.40
N ALA A 164 -23.50 1.65 -4.75
CA ALA A 164 -22.20 2.21 -5.08
C ALA A 164 -22.22 3.02 -6.38
N ASN A 165 -21.79 4.28 -6.30
CA ASN A 165 -21.46 5.09 -7.47
C ASN A 165 -19.98 4.90 -7.84
N VAL A 166 -19.72 3.98 -8.76
CA VAL A 166 -18.35 3.66 -9.23
C VAL A 166 -17.66 4.89 -9.80
N TYR A 167 -18.35 5.73 -10.58
CA TYR A 167 -17.76 6.93 -11.16
C TYR A 167 -17.26 7.89 -10.08
N SER A 168 -18.10 8.19 -9.08
CA SER A 168 -17.72 9.07 -7.97
C SER A 168 -16.56 8.50 -7.15
N CYS A 169 -16.54 7.18 -6.92
CA CYS A 169 -15.44 6.50 -6.24
C CYS A 169 -14.12 6.69 -7.01
N GLN A 170 -14.10 6.40 -8.31
CA GLN A 170 -12.90 6.51 -9.13
C GLN A 170 -12.46 7.97 -9.33
N LYS A 171 -13.41 8.91 -9.49
CA LYS A 171 -13.09 10.34 -9.55
C LYS A 171 -12.44 10.81 -8.25
N GLY A 172 -13.00 10.46 -7.10
CA GLY A 172 -12.43 10.81 -5.80
C GLY A 172 -11.04 10.22 -5.59
N PHE A 173 -10.84 8.95 -5.96
CA PHE A 173 -9.52 8.31 -5.91
C PHE A 173 -8.49 9.04 -6.77
N ILE A 174 -8.85 9.44 -7.99
CA ILE A 174 -7.96 10.22 -8.87
C ILE A 174 -7.67 11.59 -8.27
N ASP A 175 -8.69 12.35 -7.91
CA ASP A 175 -8.55 13.75 -7.47
C ASP A 175 -7.76 13.87 -6.16
N PHE A 176 -7.96 12.94 -5.22
CA PHE A 176 -7.45 13.07 -3.85
C PHE A 176 -6.27 12.17 -3.52
N VAL A 177 -6.02 11.10 -4.28
CA VAL A 177 -4.93 10.14 -4.02
C VAL A 177 -3.95 10.09 -5.18
N ALA A 178 -4.40 9.75 -6.39
CA ALA A 178 -3.49 9.49 -7.50
C ALA A 178 -2.90 10.80 -8.07
N ALA A 179 -3.71 11.75 -8.52
CA ALA A 179 -3.20 12.97 -9.14
C ALA A 179 -2.23 13.75 -8.22
N PRO A 180 -2.54 14.02 -6.93
CA PRO A 180 -1.66 14.80 -6.07
C PRO A 180 -0.28 14.18 -5.83
N ILE A 181 -0.19 12.84 -5.78
CA ILE A 181 1.10 12.16 -5.60
C ILE A 181 1.93 12.17 -6.87
N PHE A 182 1.31 11.95 -8.04
CA PHE A 182 2.00 12.01 -9.33
C PHE A 182 2.46 13.43 -9.67
N GLU A 183 1.66 14.44 -9.37
CA GLU A 183 2.05 15.86 -9.53
C GLU A 183 3.26 16.19 -8.65
N ALA A 184 3.21 15.85 -7.36
CA ALA A 184 4.32 16.12 -6.45
C ALA A 184 5.62 15.44 -6.89
N VAL A 185 5.56 14.17 -7.30
CA VAL A 185 6.74 13.45 -7.79
C VAL A 185 7.23 13.97 -9.14
N GLY A 186 6.33 14.48 -9.99
CA GLY A 186 6.69 15.08 -11.28
C GLY A 186 7.36 16.46 -11.18
N GLU A 187 7.25 17.13 -10.04
CA GLU A 187 7.96 18.38 -9.75
C GLU A 187 9.42 18.16 -9.30
N TYR A 188 9.81 16.92 -9.01
CA TYR A 188 11.19 16.52 -8.67
C TYR A 188 12.00 16.15 -9.92
#